data_AF-A0A356I7Q0-F1
#
_entry.id   AF-A0A356I7Q0-F1
#
_cell.length_a   1.000
_cell.length_b   1.000
_cell.length_c   1.000
_cell.angle_alpha   90.00
_cell.angle_beta   90.00
_cell.angle_gamma   90.00
#
_symmetry.space_group_name_H-M   'P 1'
#
loop_
_entity.id
_entity.type
_entity.pdbx_description
1 polymer ?
#
loop_
_entity_poly.entity_id
_entity_poly.type
_entity_poly.pdbx_seq_one_letter_code
_entity_poly.pdbx_strand_id
1 'polypeptide(L)'
;MRHLLCTVITVAFVSNSFGLTVNIDSNNRLQKMEGFGASGAFGEQSLRLHNDFEEIVEVAFNDLGLDLYRVQNRYNHLGTNPPWQQGWLGSKEILAEAESVTGRDIKVLMTAWGPPANLKSNNSISNGGTLAMSGG
;
A
#
# COMPACT_ATOMS: atom_id res chain seq x y z
N MET A 1 -3.75 12.58 -83.42
CA MET A 1 -3.56 13.45 -82.24
C MET A 1 -3.27 12.56 -81.04
N ARG A 2 -2.28 12.95 -80.23
CA ARG A 2 -1.57 12.16 -79.21
C ARG A 2 -2.48 11.59 -78.12
N HIS A 3 -2.37 10.29 -77.88
CA HIS A 3 -2.90 9.61 -76.69
C HIS A 3 -2.11 10.06 -75.44
N LEU A 4 -2.79 10.66 -74.46
CA LEU A 4 -2.26 10.79 -73.11
C LEU A 4 -2.83 9.66 -72.26
N LEU A 5 -1.99 8.70 -71.91
CA LEU A 5 -2.29 7.68 -70.90
C LEU A 5 -1.97 8.29 -69.53
N CYS A 6 -3.00 8.59 -68.74
CA CYS A 6 -2.83 9.07 -67.37
C CYS A 6 -2.72 7.85 -66.44
N THR A 7 -1.50 7.43 -66.13
CA THR A 7 -1.26 6.33 -65.19
C THR A 7 -1.29 6.87 -63.77
N VAL A 8 -2.32 6.51 -63.01
CA VAL A 8 -2.40 6.77 -61.57
C VAL A 8 -1.61 5.69 -60.83
N ILE A 9 -0.59 6.09 -60.07
CA ILE A 9 0.18 5.19 -59.19
C ILE A 9 -0.46 5.24 -57.80
N THR A 10 -1.07 4.14 -57.38
CA THR A 10 -1.59 3.98 -56.02
C THR A 10 -0.49 3.42 -55.13
N VAL A 11 -0.06 4.18 -54.11
CA VAL A 11 0.87 3.70 -53.08
C VAL A 11 0.04 3.15 -51.92
N ALA A 12 0.11 1.84 -51.70
CA ALA A 12 -0.49 1.19 -50.53
C ALA A 12 0.49 1.23 -49.35
N PHE A 13 0.11 1.89 -48.25
CA PHE A 13 0.84 1.81 -46.99
C PHE A 13 0.48 0.51 -46.28
N VAL A 14 1.43 -0.42 -46.16
CA VAL A 14 1.25 -1.65 -45.38
C VAL A 14 1.74 -1.38 -43.95
N SER A 15 0.81 -1.17 -43.02
CA SER A 15 1.13 -1.14 -41.59
C SER A 15 1.18 -2.57 -41.06
N ASN A 16 2.38 -3.05 -40.71
CA ASN A 16 2.53 -4.31 -39.97
C ASN A 16 2.16 -4.08 -38.49
N SER A 17 0.99 -4.56 -38.08
CA SER A 17 0.61 -4.62 -36.67
C SER A 17 1.26 -5.84 -36.03
N PHE A 18 2.25 -5.63 -35.16
CA PHE A 18 2.74 -6.70 -34.28
C PHE A 18 1.73 -6.90 -33.15
N GLY A 19 0.93 -7.96 -33.23
CA GLY A 19 0.07 -8.38 -32.13
C GLY A 19 0.88 -9.10 -31.07
N LEU A 20 0.80 -8.65 -29.82
CA LEU A 20 1.28 -9.39 -28.66
C LEU A 20 0.19 -10.39 -28.25
N THR A 21 0.51 -11.69 -28.23
CA THR A 21 -0.38 -12.71 -27.68
C THR A 21 -0.03 -12.95 -26.21
N VAL A 22 -1.00 -12.76 -25.32
CA VAL A 22 -0.91 -13.13 -23.90
C VAL A 22 -1.69 -14.42 -23.70
N ASN A 23 -1.03 -15.46 -23.17
CA ASN A 23 -1.68 -16.74 -22.88
C ASN A 23 -1.87 -16.91 -21.36
N ILE A 24 -3.10 -17.17 -20.93
CA ILE A 24 -3.45 -17.39 -19.52
C ILE A 24 -3.79 -18.87 -19.34
N ASP A 25 -2.91 -19.62 -18.68
CA ASP A 25 -3.16 -21.02 -18.35
C ASP A 25 -3.85 -21.12 -16.99
N SER A 26 -5.18 -21.26 -17.01
CA SER A 26 -6.00 -21.44 -15.81
C SER A 26 -5.94 -22.86 -15.24
N ASN A 27 -4.98 -23.73 -15.60
CA ASN A 27 -4.69 -24.98 -14.89
C ASN A 27 -3.36 -24.91 -14.11
N ASN A 28 -2.48 -23.97 -14.46
CA ASN A 28 -1.23 -23.74 -13.75
C ASN A 28 -1.43 -22.77 -12.57
N ARG A 29 -1.63 -23.31 -11.36
CA ARG A 29 -1.77 -22.50 -10.13
C ARG A 29 -0.40 -22.25 -9.49
N LEU A 30 -0.11 -20.99 -9.16
CA LEU A 30 1.08 -20.58 -8.42
C LEU A 30 0.70 -20.16 -6.99
N GLN A 31 1.33 -19.11 -6.43
CA GLN A 31 1.04 -18.61 -5.09
C GLN A 31 -0.38 -18.06 -4.96
N LYS A 32 -0.98 -18.25 -3.78
CA LYS A 32 -2.18 -17.51 -3.38
C LYS A 32 -1.76 -16.14 -2.85
N MET A 33 -2.38 -15.08 -3.38
CA MET A 33 -2.17 -13.73 -2.88
C MET A 33 -3.02 -13.48 -1.63
N GLU A 34 -2.43 -12.87 -0.61
CA GLU A 34 -3.14 -12.52 0.64
C GLU A 34 -4.00 -11.26 0.50
N GLY A 35 -3.67 -10.38 -0.46
CA GLY A 35 -4.38 -9.14 -0.78
C GLY A 35 -3.44 -7.98 -1.11
N PHE A 36 -4.00 -6.78 -1.27
CA PHE A 36 -3.28 -5.52 -1.43
C PHE A 36 -3.60 -4.58 -0.27
N GLY A 37 -2.73 -3.60 0.03
CA GLY A 37 -2.89 -2.83 1.27
C GLY A 37 -2.21 -1.47 1.29
N ALA A 38 -2.45 -0.76 2.39
CA ALA A 38 -1.85 0.53 2.71
C ALA A 38 -1.14 0.49 4.07
N SER A 39 -0.46 1.58 4.44
CA SER A 39 0.22 1.70 5.73
C SER A 39 -0.19 2.97 6.46
N GLY A 40 -0.44 2.84 7.76
CA GLY A 40 -0.34 3.96 8.68
C GLY A 40 1.12 4.39 8.79
N ALA A 41 1.41 5.62 8.36
CA ALA A 41 2.75 6.19 8.40
C ALA A 41 2.70 7.65 8.86
N PHE A 42 2.25 7.88 10.10
CA PHE A 42 2.24 9.18 10.80
C PHE A 42 1.10 10.14 10.43
N GLY A 43 0.29 9.85 9.43
CA GLY A 43 -0.87 10.65 9.02
C GLY A 43 -2.20 10.21 9.63
N GLU A 44 -2.21 9.17 10.47
CA GLU A 44 -3.44 8.47 10.85
C GLU A 44 -4.37 9.36 11.68
N GLN A 45 -3.80 10.17 12.59
CA GLN A 45 -4.60 11.13 13.37
C GLN A 45 -5.15 12.26 12.49
N SER A 46 -4.40 12.72 11.50
CA SER A 46 -4.86 13.76 10.58
C SER A 46 -6.00 13.26 9.71
N LEU A 47 -5.90 12.03 9.19
CA LEU A 47 -6.97 11.38 8.44
C LEU A 47 -8.23 11.20 9.29
N ARG A 48 -8.06 10.70 10.53
CA ARG A 48 -9.16 10.54 11.49
C ARG A 48 -9.93 11.84 11.74
N LEU A 49 -9.24 12.97 11.81
CA LEU A 49 -9.85 14.29 12.06
C LEU A 49 -10.33 14.99 10.78
N HIS A 50 -10.18 14.35 9.62
CA HIS A 50 -10.63 14.91 8.35
C HIS A 50 -12.17 14.87 8.28
N ASN A 51 -12.78 15.89 7.68
CA ASN A 51 -14.24 15.95 7.55
C ASN A 51 -14.80 14.79 6.72
N ASP A 52 -14.01 14.31 5.77
CA ASP A 52 -14.39 13.23 4.84
C ASP A 52 -13.79 11.87 5.28
N PHE A 53 -13.53 11.68 6.58
CA PHE A 53 -12.89 10.46 7.10
C PHE A 53 -13.59 9.18 6.64
N GLU A 54 -14.91 9.09 6.83
CA GLU A 54 -15.71 7.91 6.47
C GLU A 54 -15.65 7.64 4.96
N GLU A 55 -15.86 8.66 4.12
CA GLU A 55 -15.80 8.55 2.66
C GLU A 55 -14.41 8.11 2.17
N ILE A 56 -13.33 8.66 2.74
CA ILE A 56 -11.97 8.26 2.37
C ILE A 56 -11.72 6.78 2.72
N VAL A 57 -12.20 6.32 3.89
CA VAL A 57 -12.05 4.93 4.30
C VAL A 57 -12.91 4.00 3.44
N GLU A 58 -14.15 4.39 3.11
CA GLU A 58 -15.04 3.65 2.21
C GLU A 58 -14.40 3.46 0.83
N VAL A 59 -13.96 4.55 0.20
CA VAL A 59 -13.28 4.48 -1.11
C VAL A 59 -12.03 3.61 -1.04
N ALA A 60 -11.25 3.72 0.04
CA ALA A 60 -10.03 2.95 0.19
C ALA A 60 -10.28 1.44 0.35
N PHE A 61 -11.20 1.04 1.21
CA PHE A 61 -11.35 -0.37 1.58
C PHE A 61 -12.45 -1.11 0.81
N ASN A 62 -13.49 -0.40 0.37
CA ASN A 62 -14.59 -0.96 -0.39
C ASN A 62 -14.35 -0.82 -1.91
N ASP A 63 -14.19 0.41 -2.40
CA ASP A 63 -14.09 0.66 -3.85
C ASP A 63 -12.74 0.22 -4.44
N LEU A 64 -11.63 0.62 -3.79
CA LEU A 64 -10.28 0.21 -4.18
C LEU A 64 -9.92 -1.19 -3.68
N GLY A 65 -10.71 -1.74 -2.75
CA GLY A 65 -10.58 -3.12 -2.29
C GLY A 65 -9.31 -3.40 -1.49
N LEU A 66 -8.84 -2.48 -0.65
CA LEU A 66 -7.69 -2.77 0.23
C LEU A 66 -8.03 -3.88 1.23
N ASP A 67 -7.16 -4.89 1.33
CA ASP A 67 -7.30 -6.07 2.17
C ASP A 67 -6.40 -6.04 3.41
N LEU A 68 -5.30 -5.28 3.34
CA LEU A 68 -4.29 -5.21 4.39
C LEU A 68 -4.05 -3.77 4.83
N TYR A 69 -3.87 -3.58 6.14
CA TYR A 69 -3.40 -2.32 6.70
C TYR A 69 -2.19 -2.54 7.60
N ARG A 70 -1.07 -1.92 7.22
CA ARG A 70 0.18 -2.01 7.96
C ARG A 70 0.24 -0.95 9.06
N VAL A 71 0.56 -1.35 10.28
CA VAL A 71 0.70 -0.45 11.44
C VAL A 71 2.11 -0.51 12.04
N GLN A 72 2.55 0.63 12.59
CA GLN A 72 3.81 0.71 13.31
C GLN A 72 3.65 0.20 14.74
N ASN A 73 4.45 -0.80 15.12
CA ASN A 73 4.64 -1.16 16.52
C ASN A 73 5.40 -0.04 17.24
N ARG A 74 4.71 0.59 18.21
CA ARG A 74 5.26 1.66 19.07
C ARG A 74 5.35 1.21 20.54
N TYR A 75 5.26 -0.09 20.82
CA TYR A 75 5.34 -0.64 22.17
C TYR A 75 6.60 -0.13 22.90
N ASN A 76 6.46 0.27 24.17
CA ASN A 76 7.50 0.91 25.00
C ASN A 76 8.10 2.21 24.44
N HIS A 77 7.49 2.78 23.40
CA HIS A 77 7.68 4.18 23.00
C HIS A 77 6.43 5.03 23.31
N LEU A 78 5.33 4.40 23.72
CA LEU A 78 4.09 5.06 24.14
C LEU A 78 4.25 5.72 25.52
N GLY A 79 3.61 6.87 25.72
CA GLY A 79 3.65 7.63 26.99
C GLY A 79 4.78 8.66 27.09
N THR A 80 5.82 8.57 26.26
CA THR A 80 6.88 9.59 26.15
C THR A 80 6.66 10.56 24.99
N ASN A 81 5.73 10.26 24.08
CA ASN A 81 5.45 11.05 22.87
C ASN A 81 3.94 11.05 22.54
N PRO A 82 3.17 12.09 22.89
CA PRO A 82 1.71 12.14 22.66
C PRO A 82 1.27 11.93 21.19
N PRO A 83 1.94 12.50 20.17
CA PRO A 83 1.67 12.17 18.77
C PRO A 83 1.68 10.68 18.44
N TRP A 84 2.51 9.89 19.11
CA TRP A 84 2.62 8.45 18.83
C TRP A 84 1.39 7.68 19.29
N GLN A 85 0.81 8.10 20.42
CA GLN A 85 -0.44 7.56 20.94
C GLN A 85 -1.62 7.95 20.04
N GLN A 86 -1.66 9.19 19.55
CA GLN A 86 -2.71 9.64 18.64
C GLN A 86 -2.70 8.86 17.31
N GLY A 87 -1.53 8.57 16.74
CA GLY A 87 -1.47 7.73 15.53
C GLY A 87 -2.00 6.29 15.74
N TRP A 88 -1.91 5.74 16.96
CA TRP A 88 -2.52 4.45 17.29
C TRP A 88 -4.05 4.53 17.39
N LEU A 89 -4.58 5.61 17.97
CA LEU A 89 -6.03 5.86 17.99
C LEU A 89 -6.56 6.05 16.57
N GLY A 90 -5.87 6.83 15.72
CA GLY A 90 -6.19 6.96 14.30
C GLY A 90 -6.17 5.64 13.56
N SER A 91 -5.14 4.81 13.75
CA SER A 91 -5.07 3.47 13.12
C SER A 91 -6.23 2.57 13.54
N LYS A 92 -6.62 2.62 14.83
CA LYS A 92 -7.76 1.85 15.34
C LYS A 92 -9.07 2.28 14.68
N GLU A 93 -9.31 3.58 14.53
CA GLU A 93 -10.55 4.08 13.93
C GLU A 93 -10.62 3.82 12.43
N ILE A 94 -9.50 3.96 11.70
CA ILE A 94 -9.42 3.57 10.28
C ILE A 94 -9.81 2.10 10.11
N LEU A 95 -9.26 1.21 10.94
CA LEU A 95 -9.57 -0.23 10.87
C LEU A 95 -11.03 -0.52 11.22
N ALA A 96 -11.55 0.08 12.28
CA ALA A 96 -12.94 -0.12 12.69
C ALA A 96 -13.93 0.33 11.61
N GLU A 97 -13.66 1.49 10.99
CA GLU A 97 -14.49 2.00 9.89
C GLU A 97 -14.36 1.11 8.64
N ALA A 98 -13.15 0.69 8.29
CA ALA A 98 -12.90 -0.21 7.17
C ALA A 98 -13.65 -1.55 7.34
N GLU A 99 -13.63 -2.15 8.53
CA GLU A 99 -14.35 -3.38 8.84
C GLU A 99 -15.87 -3.17 8.79
N SER A 100 -16.35 -2.01 9.24
CA SER A 100 -17.76 -1.61 9.20
C SER A 100 -18.28 -1.50 7.76
N VAL A 101 -17.60 -0.73 6.89
CA VAL A 101 -18.05 -0.49 5.51
C VAL A 101 -17.87 -1.69 4.59
N THR A 102 -16.87 -2.55 4.86
CA THR A 102 -16.62 -3.74 4.03
C THR A 102 -17.32 -5.00 4.53
N GLY A 103 -17.77 -5.04 5.79
CA GLY A 103 -18.38 -6.21 6.41
C GLY A 103 -17.43 -7.40 6.59
N ARG A 104 -16.11 -7.17 6.63
CA ARG A 104 -15.07 -8.20 6.79
C ARG A 104 -13.92 -7.69 7.64
N ASP A 105 -13.23 -8.62 8.30
CA ASP A 105 -12.01 -8.33 9.05
C ASP A 105 -10.88 -7.87 8.11
N ILE A 106 -10.22 -6.76 8.46
CA ILE A 106 -9.07 -6.26 7.69
C ILE A 106 -7.79 -6.87 8.25
N LYS A 107 -6.95 -7.44 7.39
CA LYS A 107 -5.69 -8.05 7.84
C LYS A 107 -4.70 -6.97 8.28
N VAL A 108 -4.16 -7.11 9.49
CA VAL A 108 -3.20 -6.15 10.02
C VAL A 108 -1.77 -6.72 9.95
N LEU A 109 -0.87 -6.00 9.30
CA LEU A 109 0.57 -6.26 9.35
C LEU A 109 1.24 -5.29 10.33
N MET A 110 1.80 -5.80 11.42
CA MET A 110 2.49 -4.96 12.40
C MET A 110 4.01 -5.06 12.26
N THR A 111 4.70 -3.92 12.24
CA THR A 111 6.17 -3.87 12.13
C THR A 111 6.76 -2.71 12.95
N ALA A 112 7.98 -2.87 13.46
CA ALA A 112 8.68 -1.81 14.20
C ALA A 112 9.74 -1.14 13.32
N TRP A 113 9.97 0.17 13.52
CA TRP A 113 11.16 0.87 12.99
C TRP A 113 12.42 0.56 13.78
N GLY A 114 12.27 0.23 15.05
CA GLY A 114 13.35 -0.23 15.89
C GLY A 114 12.91 -0.40 17.33
N PRO A 115 13.71 -1.08 18.15
CA PRO A 115 13.48 -1.18 19.58
C PRO A 115 13.51 0.19 20.28
N PRO A 116 12.90 0.32 21.47
CA PRO A 116 13.14 1.44 22.39
C PRO A 116 14.64 1.66 22.68
N ALA A 117 15.01 2.91 23.02
CA ALA A 117 16.40 3.31 23.26
C ALA A 117 17.11 2.40 24.27
N ASN A 118 16.46 2.08 25.40
CA ASN A 118 17.03 1.28 26.47
C ASN A 118 17.32 -0.19 26.09
N LEU A 119 16.83 -0.67 24.93
CA LEU A 119 17.14 -2.00 24.41
C LEU A 119 18.23 -1.98 23.35
N LYS A 120 18.80 -0.81 23.03
CA LYS A 120 19.76 -0.65 21.93
C LYS A 120 21.17 -0.41 22.45
N SER A 121 22.17 -0.91 21.72
CA SER A 121 23.59 -0.78 22.04
C SER A 121 24.09 0.68 22.11
N ASN A 122 23.34 1.61 21.53
CA ASN A 122 23.65 3.04 21.50
C ASN A 122 22.71 3.90 22.36
N ASN A 123 21.80 3.28 23.13
CA ASN A 123 20.80 3.95 23.95
C ASN A 123 20.04 5.09 23.24
N SER A 124 19.75 4.94 21.94
CA SER A 124 19.10 5.97 21.12
C SER A 124 18.00 5.38 20.25
N ILE A 125 16.85 6.07 20.16
CA ILE A 125 15.80 5.70 19.18
C ILE A 125 16.19 6.11 17.74
N SER A 126 17.11 7.05 17.59
CA SER A 126 17.66 7.53 16.32
C SER A 126 19.00 6.87 15.97
N ASN A 127 19.46 7.03 14.72
CA ASN A 127 20.82 6.69 14.28
C ASN A 127 21.20 5.20 14.36
N GLY A 128 20.26 4.30 14.04
CA GLY A 128 20.55 2.86 13.98
C GLY A 128 20.92 2.29 15.35
N GLY A 129 21.93 1.43 15.41
CA GLY A 129 22.23 0.59 16.58
C GLY A 129 21.50 -0.75 16.51
N THR A 130 22.01 -1.73 17.26
CA THR A 130 21.46 -3.09 17.34
C THR A 130 20.84 -3.31 18.70
N LEU A 131 20.14 -4.43 18.88
CA LEU A 131 19.80 -4.89 20.21
C LEU A 131 21.07 -5.00 21.07
N ALA A 132 21.00 -4.47 22.29
CA ALA A 132 22.08 -4.61 23.26
C ALA A 132 22.19 -6.08 23.67
N MET A 133 23.42 -6.58 23.76
CA MET A 133 23.68 -7.90 24.33
C MET A 133 23.81 -7.74 25.85
N SER A 134 22.95 -8.40 26.63
CA SER A 134 23.13 -8.52 28.08
C SER A 134 23.31 -9.99 28.46
N GLY A 135 24.46 -10.36 29.03
CA GLY A 135 24.74 -11.72 29.53
C GLY A 135 25.60 -12.61 28.62
N GLY A 136 26.66 -12.05 28.03
CA GLY A 136 27.74 -12.85 27.42
C GLY A 136 28.75 -13.32 28.45
#